data_AF-A0A959HNP2-F1
#
_entry.id   AF-A0A959HNP2-F1
#
_cell.length_a   1.000
_cell.length_b   1.000
_cell.length_c   1.000
_cell.angle_alpha   90.00
_cell.angle_beta   90.00
_cell.angle_gamma   90.00
#
_symmetry.space_group_name_H-M   'P 1'
#
loop_
_entity.id
_entity.type
_entity.pdbx_description
1 polymer ?
#
loop_
_entity_poly.entity_id
_entity_poly.type
_entity_poly.pdbx_seq_one_letter_code
_entity_poly.pdbx_strand_id
1 'polypeptide(L)' 'MNKTIFITGASSGIGKATAKLFQQKGWNVIATMRTPEKETELTERDNTLVTQLM' A
#
# COMPACT_ATOMS: atom_id res chain seq x y z
N MET A 1 -19.49 -1.65 1.30
CA MET A 1 -18.52 -1.64 0.19
C MET A 1 -17.37 -0.75 0.60
N ASN A 2 -16.13 -1.28 0.66
CA ASN A 2 -14.98 -0.50 1.11
C ASN A 2 -14.41 0.31 -0.05
N LYS A 3 -14.01 1.55 0.22
CA LYS A 3 -13.36 2.40 -0.78
C LYS A 3 -11.98 1.82 -1.11
N THR A 4 -11.53 1.99 -2.34
CA THR A 4 -10.22 1.50 -2.80
C THR A 4 -9.34 2.68 -3.23
N ILE A 5 -8.06 2.65 -2.83
CA ILE A 5 -7.04 3.62 -3.24
C ILE A 5 -5.87 2.92 -3.92
N PHE A 6 -5.38 3.51 -5.01
CA PHE A 6 -4.19 3.07 -5.72
C PHE A 6 -3.07 4.09 -5.51
N ILE A 7 -1.91 3.63 -5.04
CA ILE A 7 -0.78 4.49 -4.66
C ILE A 7 0.46 4.08 -5.45
N THR A 8 1.05 5.02 -6.17
CA THR A 8 2.36 4.89 -6.80
C THR A 8 3.46 5.35 -5.85
N GLY A 9 4.60 4.66 -5.83
CA GLY A 9 5.74 5.06 -4.99
C GLY A 9 5.51 4.81 -3.50
N ALA A 10 4.88 3.69 -3.14
CA ALA A 10 4.52 3.35 -1.77
C ALA A 10 5.65 2.73 -0.94
N SER A 11 6.88 2.65 -1.46
CA SER A 11 8.02 2.01 -0.79
C SER A 11 8.54 2.77 0.44
N SER A 12 8.38 4.10 0.48
CA SER A 12 8.92 4.93 1.56
C SER A 12 8.21 6.28 1.65
N GLY A 13 8.60 7.08 2.64
CA GLY A 13 8.16 8.48 2.79
C GLY A 13 6.65 8.64 2.79
N ILE A 14 6.18 9.64 2.04
CA ILE A 14 4.77 10.01 1.97
C ILE A 14 3.93 8.84 1.42
N GLY A 15 4.36 8.18 0.34
CA GLY A 15 3.59 7.08 -0.25
C GLY A 15 3.33 5.95 0.75
N LYS A 16 4.34 5.57 1.54
CA LYS A 16 4.20 4.56 2.60
C LYS A 16 3.29 5.04 3.73
N ALA A 17 3.42 6.30 4.16
CA ALA A 17 2.55 6.88 5.19
C ALA A 17 1.08 6.95 4.73
N THR A 18 0.84 7.31 3.45
CA THR A 18 -0.48 7.34 2.83
C THR A 18 -1.12 5.95 2.81
N ALA A 19 -0.36 4.92 2.41
CA ALA A 19 -0.85 3.53 2.42
C ALA A 19 -1.33 3.10 3.82
N LYS A 20 -0.52 3.37 4.85
CA LYS A 20 -0.89 3.07 6.25
C LYS A 20 -2.13 3.83 6.71
N LEU A 21 -2.23 5.12 6.39
CA LEU A 21 -3.35 5.96 6.79
C LEU A 21 -4.67 5.47 6.21
N PHE A 22 -4.69 5.15 4.92
CA PHE A 22 -5.92 4.68 4.28
C PHE A 22 -6.28 3.25 4.70
N GLN A 23 -5.29 2.38 4.92
CA GLN A 23 -5.53 1.06 5.48
C GLN A 23 -6.15 1.15 6.89
N GLN A 24 -5.64 2.04 7.76
CA GLN A 24 -6.21 2.30 9.10
C GLN A 24 -7.65 2.85 9.04
N LYS A 25 -8.01 3.53 7.95
CA LYS A 25 -9.38 4.01 7.70
C LYS A 25 -10.31 2.92 7.13
N GLY A 26 -9.84 1.68 7.00
CA GLY A 26 -10.61 0.55 6.48
C GLY A 26 -10.76 0.52 4.95
N TRP A 27 -9.89 1.23 4.22
CA TRP A 27 -9.88 1.18 2.75
C TRP A 27 -9.11 -0.03 2.25
N ASN A 28 -9.45 -0.50 1.05
CA ASN A 28 -8.58 -1.39 0.30
C ASN A 28 -7.44 -0.55 -0.30
N VAL A 29 -6.19 -0.97 -0.07
CA VAL A 29 -5.01 -0.25 -0.52
C VAL A 29 -4.27 -1.09 -1.55
N ILE A 30 -4.02 -0.51 -2.72
CA ILE A 30 -3.07 -1.07 -3.71
C ILE A 30 -1.82 -0.20 -3.65
N ALA A 31 -0.79 -0.70 -2.98
CA ALA A 31 0.48 -0.03 -2.78
C ALA A 31 1.50 -0.53 -3.81
N THR A 32 1.91 0.34 -4.73
CA THR A 32 2.86 -0.04 -5.78
C THR A 32 4.27 0.51 -5.57
N MET A 33 5.28 -0.30 -5.90
CA MET A 33 6.69 0.07 -5.81
C MET A 33 7.57 -0.76 -6.76
N ARG A 34 8.84 -0.37 -6.91
CA ARG A 34 9.80 -1.03 -7.81
C ARG A 34 10.27 -2.41 -7.33
N THR A 35 10.34 -2.64 -6.02
CA THR A 35 10.81 -3.88 -5.40
C THR A 35 9.85 -4.32 -4.29
N PRO A 36 8.65 -4.82 -4.61
CA PRO A 36 7.64 -5.26 -3.63
C PRO A 36 8.15 -6.28 -2.63
N GLU A 37 9.05 -7.16 -3.04
CA GLU A 37 9.63 -8.24 -2.24
C GLU A 37 10.50 -7.75 -1.08
N LYS A 38 10.91 -6.48 -1.09
CA LYS A 38 11.63 -5.83 0.02
C LYS A 38 10.71 -5.17 1.03
N GLU A 39 9.42 -5.11 0.76
CA GLU A 39 8.43 -4.54 1.66
C GLU A 39 8.06 -5.58 2.73
N THR A 40 8.03 -5.16 4.00
CA THR A 40 7.76 -6.04 5.14
C THR A 40 6.61 -5.57 6.04
N GLU A 41 6.10 -4.36 5.87
CA GLU A 41 5.15 -3.75 6.81
C GLU A 41 3.73 -3.62 6.22
N LEU A 42 3.63 -3.25 4.95
CA LEU A 42 2.38 -3.18 4.22
C LEU A 42 1.90 -4.58 3.81
N THR A 43 2.81 -5.54 3.62
CA THR A 43 2.47 -6.94 3.31
C THR A 43 1.75 -7.67 4.44
N GLU A 44 1.98 -7.27 5.69
CA GLU A 44 1.37 -7.88 6.88
C GLU A 44 -0.01 -7.28 7.22
N ARG A 45 -0.46 -6.27 6.47
CA ARG A 45 -1.70 -5.55 6.75
C ARG A 45 -2.87 -6.11 5.96
N ASP A 46 -3.97 -6.32 6.65
CA ASP A 46 -5.25 -6.66 6.02
C ASP A 46 -5.66 -5.61 4.98
N ASN A 47 -6.31 -6.09 3.92
CA ASN A 47 -6.84 -5.28 2.82
C ASN A 47 -5.78 -4.42 2.10
N THR A 48 -4.51 -4.86 2.12
CA THR A 48 -3.40 -4.21 1.43
C THR A 48 -2.78 -5.16 0.39
N LEU A 49 -2.80 -4.76 -0.87
CA LEU A 49 -2.07 -5.42 -1.94
C LEU A 49 -0.78 -4.64 -2.21
N VAL A 50 0.36 -5.30 -2.03
CA VAL A 50 1.67 -4.78 -2.43
C VAL A 50 2.08 -5.41 -3.76
N THR A 51 2.32 -4.59 -4.79
CA THR A 51 2.65 -5.10 -6.13
C THR A 51 3.56 -4.16 -6.92
N GLN A 52 4.14 -4.65 -8.01
CA GLN A 52 4.91 -3.83 -8.96
C GLN A 52 3.96 -3.35 -10.07
N LEU A 53 4.09 -2.08 -10.47
CA LEU A 53 3.22 -1.51 -11.52
C LEU A 53 3.72 -1.84 -12.94
N MET A 54 5.04 -1.87 -13.13
CA MET A 54 5.74 -2.24 -14.36
C MET A 54 7.11 -2.81 -14.00
#